data_AF-A0A073KDV1-F1
#
_entry.id   AF-A0A073KDV1-F1
#
_cell.length_a   1.000
_cell.length_b   1.000
_cell.length_c   1.000
_cell.angle_alpha   90.00
_cell.angle_beta   90.00
_cell.angle_gamma   90.00
#
_symmetry.space_group_name_H-M   'P 1'
#
loop_
_entity.id
_entity.type
_entity.pdbx_description
1 polymer ?
#
loop_
_entity_poly.entity_id
_entity_poly.type
_entity_poly.pdbx_seq_one_letter_code
_entity_poly.pdbx_strand_id
1 'polypeptide(L)'
;MFKKRKWGLVGVLASVLIMSACGSEKVNQSYQKPEENKTVSVTVENRNETEAFNSTIENVLKDAHLSFASFNEVRLKPINSLASEEVEKIKKIRRSVPTITKDTMMQKVLPPSAKEWLFKEPPNGEQIKIGGFVAKVSDTKTLNNYDKIVEGLRLDYEGTPEWPNEYLTSSSALAIRYKATVPDNFKIPFGGQNKEEATKMLNGDTSIDFMDVEQKEPFTGNGFTKSKNYVIPEFINKDKLDLHESAELYEINKNGEKLIAVYSEEGKKFISVIK
;
A
#
# COMPACT_ATOMS: atom_id res chain seq x y z
N MET A 1 51.52 0.65 14.05
CA MET A 1 52.61 0.28 13.13
C MET A 1 52.40 -1.15 12.63
N PHE A 2 52.45 -1.34 11.31
CA PHE A 2 52.75 -2.58 10.55
C PHE A 2 51.90 -3.87 10.69
N LYS A 3 51.08 -4.07 9.65
CA LYS A 3 50.81 -5.29 8.86
C LYS A 3 51.84 -6.43 8.94
N LYS A 4 51.36 -7.68 8.90
CA LYS A 4 51.76 -8.82 8.01
C LYS A 4 50.55 -9.80 7.95
N ARG A 5 49.90 -10.25 6.86
CA ARG A 5 50.20 -10.61 5.45
C ARG A 5 51.04 -11.90 5.31
N LYS A 6 50.42 -13.03 4.93
CA LYS A 6 50.52 -13.74 3.62
C LYS A 6 50.24 -15.28 3.69
N TRP A 7 49.38 -15.83 2.80
CA TRP A 7 49.63 -16.84 1.70
C TRP A 7 49.77 -18.30 2.19
N GLY A 8 49.41 -19.39 1.51
CA GLY A 8 48.90 -19.73 0.16
C GLY A 8 48.52 -21.25 0.15
N LEU A 9 47.64 -21.70 -0.76
CA LEU A 9 47.90 -22.56 -1.94
C LEU A 9 47.75 -24.11 -1.73
N VAL A 10 46.85 -24.72 -2.53
CA VAL A 10 46.95 -26.00 -3.31
C VAL A 10 47.25 -27.29 -2.53
N GLY A 11 46.63 -28.47 -2.69
CA GLY A 11 45.75 -29.11 -3.68
C GLY A 11 45.95 -30.65 -3.63
N VAL A 12 45.22 -31.39 -4.47
CA VAL A 12 45.47 -32.79 -4.98
C VAL A 12 44.98 -33.99 -4.13
N LEU A 13 44.08 -34.83 -4.69
CA LEU A 13 44.36 -36.22 -5.17
C LEU A 13 43.11 -37.02 -5.61
N ALA A 14 43.25 -37.67 -6.77
CA ALA A 14 42.34 -38.60 -7.45
C ALA A 14 42.46 -40.03 -6.89
N SER A 15 41.49 -40.95 -7.01
CA SER A 15 41.21 -41.86 -8.15
C SER A 15 40.21 -42.93 -7.62
N VAL A 16 39.38 -43.65 -8.39
CA VAL A 16 39.70 -44.91 -9.11
C VAL A 16 38.42 -45.36 -9.84
N LEU A 17 38.61 -45.96 -11.03
CA LEU A 17 37.60 -46.59 -11.89
C LEU A 17 37.83 -48.12 -11.90
N ILE A 18 36.78 -48.95 -11.74
CA ILE A 18 36.77 -50.38 -12.13
C ILE A 18 35.38 -50.72 -12.69
N MET A 19 35.34 -51.31 -13.90
CA MET A 19 34.19 -51.95 -14.55
C MET A 19 34.07 -53.43 -14.14
N SER A 20 32.85 -53.98 -14.01
CA SER A 20 32.47 -55.26 -14.67
C SER A 20 30.97 -55.62 -14.55
N ALA A 21 30.38 -55.88 -15.72
CA ALA A 21 29.30 -56.78 -16.19
C ALA A 21 28.17 -57.41 -15.31
N CYS A 22 26.96 -57.37 -15.91
CA CYS A 22 25.95 -58.43 -16.12
C CYS A 22 24.96 -58.82 -14.98
N GLY A 23 23.65 -58.81 -15.32
CA GLY A 23 22.62 -59.61 -14.63
C GLY A 23 21.33 -58.85 -14.27
N SER A 24 20.23 -59.20 -14.93
CA SER A 24 18.87 -58.67 -14.78
C SER A 24 18.17 -59.14 -13.50
N GLU A 25 17.39 -58.26 -12.85
CA GLU A 25 16.18 -58.65 -12.11
C GLU A 25 15.19 -57.49 -12.01
N LYS A 26 13.96 -57.74 -12.47
CA LYS A 26 12.82 -56.82 -12.40
C LYS A 26 12.17 -56.94 -11.02
N VAL A 27 12.01 -55.82 -10.32
CA VAL A 27 11.05 -55.73 -9.20
C VAL A 27 10.05 -54.62 -9.53
N ASN A 28 8.81 -55.07 -9.74
CA ASN A 28 7.61 -54.23 -9.82
C ASN A 28 7.34 -53.64 -8.43
N GLN A 29 7.27 -52.32 -8.32
CA GLN A 29 6.50 -51.68 -7.27
C GLN A 29 5.63 -50.58 -7.92
N SER A 30 4.32 -50.80 -7.82
CA SER A 30 3.28 -49.96 -8.38
C SER A 30 3.31 -48.56 -7.77
N TYR A 31 3.64 -47.56 -8.58
CA TYR A 31 3.39 -46.16 -8.25
C TYR A 31 1.88 -45.89 -8.32
N GLN A 32 1.27 -45.68 -7.16
CA GLN A 32 -0.05 -45.07 -7.05
C GLN A 32 0.13 -43.55 -7.21
N LYS A 33 -0.50 -42.98 -8.24
CA LYS A 33 -0.53 -41.54 -8.52
C LYS A 33 -1.24 -40.81 -7.37
N PRO A 34 -0.65 -39.80 -6.71
CA PRO A 34 -1.40 -38.97 -5.79
C PRO A 34 -2.46 -38.17 -6.57
N GLU A 35 -3.70 -38.23 -6.09
CA GLU A 35 -4.87 -37.58 -6.67
C GLU A 35 -4.67 -36.07 -6.81
N GLU A 36 -5.08 -35.54 -7.96
CA GLU A 36 -5.15 -34.11 -8.25
C GLU A 36 -6.00 -33.40 -7.20
N ASN A 37 -5.33 -32.63 -6.34
CA ASN A 37 -6.00 -31.77 -5.40
C ASN A 37 -6.66 -30.63 -6.19
N LYS A 38 -7.99 -30.71 -6.30
CA LYS A 38 -8.88 -29.74 -6.95
C LYS A 38 -8.50 -28.33 -6.54
N THR A 39 -7.86 -27.60 -7.45
CA THR A 39 -7.73 -26.16 -7.35
C THR A 39 -9.14 -25.58 -7.46
N VAL A 40 -9.67 -25.09 -6.34
CA VAL A 40 -10.88 -24.25 -6.35
C VAL A 40 -10.47 -22.94 -7.03
N SER A 41 -10.70 -22.87 -8.33
CA SER A 41 -10.60 -21.66 -9.13
C SER A 41 -11.71 -20.71 -8.66
N VAL A 42 -11.39 -19.83 -7.71
CA VAL A 42 -12.19 -18.63 -7.49
C VAL A 42 -11.96 -17.76 -8.73
N THR A 43 -12.97 -17.72 -9.59
CA THR A 43 -13.02 -16.84 -10.75
C THR A 43 -12.89 -15.39 -10.29
N VAL A 44 -11.73 -14.80 -10.50
CA VAL A 44 -11.53 -13.36 -10.46
C VAL A 44 -12.24 -12.79 -11.68
N GLU A 45 -13.54 -12.53 -11.55
CA GLU A 45 -14.28 -11.78 -12.56
C GLU A 45 -13.65 -10.39 -12.71
N ASN A 46 -13.49 -9.96 -13.97
CA ASN A 46 -13.06 -8.64 -14.42
C ASN A 46 -13.75 -7.52 -13.62
N ARG A 47 -13.15 -7.09 -12.50
CA ARG A 47 -13.48 -5.82 -11.88
C ARG A 47 -12.71 -4.75 -12.63
N ASN A 48 -13.40 -3.73 -13.13
CA ASN A 48 -12.75 -2.60 -13.78
C ASN A 48 -11.69 -2.02 -12.84
N GLU A 49 -10.42 -2.06 -13.25
CA GLU A 49 -9.28 -1.55 -12.46
C GLU A 49 -9.43 -0.07 -12.09
N THR A 50 -10.28 0.66 -12.81
CA THR A 50 -10.63 2.07 -12.61
C THR A 50 -11.80 2.29 -11.64
N GLU A 51 -12.43 1.23 -11.15
CA GLU A 51 -13.63 1.32 -10.31
C GLU A 51 -13.27 1.64 -8.86
N ALA A 52 -14.02 2.58 -8.25
CA ALA A 52 -13.89 2.92 -6.86
C ALA A 52 -14.39 1.77 -5.98
N PHE A 53 -13.70 1.44 -4.89
CA PHE A 53 -14.15 0.40 -3.96
C PHE A 53 -15.59 0.64 -3.48
N ASN A 54 -15.95 1.90 -3.26
CA ASN A 54 -17.28 2.29 -2.78
C ASN A 54 -18.44 1.89 -3.72
N SER A 55 -18.23 1.73 -5.03
CA SER A 55 -19.31 1.22 -5.90
C SER A 55 -19.49 -0.30 -5.80
N THR A 56 -18.50 -1.01 -5.25
CA THR A 56 -18.51 -2.48 -5.09
C THR A 56 -18.78 -2.93 -3.65
N ILE A 57 -18.72 -2.03 -2.68
CA ILE A 57 -18.73 -2.37 -1.26
C ILE A 57 -20.00 -3.10 -0.82
N GLU A 58 -21.17 -2.73 -1.35
CA GLU A 58 -22.44 -3.39 -1.00
C GLU A 58 -22.41 -4.88 -1.34
N ASN A 59 -21.89 -5.24 -2.51
CA ASN A 59 -21.75 -6.62 -2.95
C ASN A 59 -20.72 -7.37 -2.08
N VAL A 60 -19.57 -6.75 -1.83
CA VAL A 60 -18.52 -7.31 -0.97
C VAL A 60 -19.05 -7.62 0.44
N LEU A 61 -19.84 -6.71 1.02
CA LEU A 61 -20.40 -6.90 2.36
C LEU A 61 -21.50 -7.96 2.37
N LYS A 62 -22.31 -8.05 1.31
CA LYS A 62 -23.31 -9.11 1.13
C LYS A 62 -22.65 -10.49 1.09
N ASP A 63 -21.56 -10.64 0.34
CA ASP A 63 -20.78 -11.88 0.25
C ASP A 63 -20.07 -12.25 1.57
N ALA A 64 -19.80 -11.25 2.42
CA ALA A 64 -19.25 -11.42 3.75
C ALA A 64 -20.33 -11.61 4.84
N HIS A 65 -21.63 -11.62 4.47
CA HIS A 65 -22.77 -11.64 5.38
C HIS A 65 -22.70 -10.54 6.47
N LEU A 66 -22.28 -9.33 6.08
CA LEU A 66 -22.13 -8.18 6.95
C LEU A 66 -23.02 -7.02 6.51
N SER A 67 -23.63 -6.33 7.47
CA SER A 67 -24.27 -5.04 7.21
C SER A 67 -23.21 -3.94 7.10
N PHE A 68 -23.51 -2.86 6.39
CA PHE A 68 -22.64 -1.68 6.34
C PHE A 68 -22.41 -1.07 7.74
N ALA A 69 -23.43 -1.08 8.60
CA ALA A 69 -23.32 -0.61 9.99
C ALA A 69 -22.33 -1.47 10.79
N SER A 70 -22.45 -2.80 10.72
CA SER A 70 -21.54 -3.74 11.39
C SER A 70 -20.12 -3.60 10.86
N PHE A 71 -19.94 -3.45 9.53
CA PHE A 71 -18.64 -3.20 8.94
C PHE A 71 -18.02 -1.88 9.44
N ASN A 72 -18.77 -0.80 9.47
CA ASN A 72 -18.30 0.49 9.99
C ASN A 72 -17.93 0.41 11.47
N GLU A 73 -18.72 -0.30 12.27
CA GLU A 73 -18.40 -0.54 13.68
C GLU A 73 -17.08 -1.29 13.83
N VAL A 74 -16.89 -2.39 13.11
CA VAL A 74 -15.68 -3.22 13.16
C VAL A 74 -14.45 -2.46 12.69
N ARG A 75 -14.50 -1.77 11.55
CA ARG A 75 -13.31 -1.09 11.00
C ARG A 75 -12.84 0.11 11.83
N LEU A 76 -13.70 0.68 12.67
CA LEU A 76 -13.40 1.85 13.49
C LEU A 76 -12.98 1.51 14.93
N LYS A 77 -13.20 0.26 15.36
CA LYS A 77 -12.75 -0.26 16.65
C LYS A 77 -11.22 -0.42 16.67
N PRO A 78 -10.57 -0.20 17.82
CA PRO A 78 -9.19 -0.60 18.01
C PRO A 78 -9.02 -2.10 17.82
N ILE A 79 -7.91 -2.53 17.20
CA ILE A 79 -7.68 -3.94 16.85
C ILE A 79 -7.72 -4.85 18.07
N ASN A 80 -7.24 -4.39 19.22
CA ASN A 80 -7.26 -5.16 20.47
C ASN A 80 -8.68 -5.56 20.93
N SER A 81 -9.70 -4.82 20.52
CA SER A 81 -11.11 -5.08 20.89
C SER A 81 -11.84 -6.04 19.94
N LEU A 82 -11.26 -6.35 18.77
CA LEU A 82 -11.88 -7.21 17.77
C LEU A 82 -11.76 -8.71 18.10
N ALA A 83 -12.79 -9.51 17.85
CA ALA A 83 -12.63 -10.96 17.83
C ALA A 83 -11.74 -11.39 16.65
N SER A 84 -11.07 -12.55 16.74
CA SER A 84 -10.25 -13.07 15.63
C SER A 84 -11.05 -13.23 14.34
N GLU A 85 -12.33 -13.61 14.42
CA GLU A 85 -13.21 -13.69 13.26
C GLU A 85 -13.49 -12.32 12.62
N GLU A 86 -13.62 -11.26 13.43
CA GLU A 86 -13.78 -9.89 12.92
C GLU A 86 -12.51 -9.41 12.21
N VAL A 87 -11.33 -9.76 12.73
CA VAL A 87 -10.03 -9.49 12.07
C VAL A 87 -9.96 -10.18 10.70
N GLU A 88 -10.34 -11.45 10.61
CA GLU A 88 -10.33 -12.16 9.33
C GLU A 88 -11.37 -11.61 8.34
N LYS A 89 -12.55 -11.20 8.83
CA LYS A 89 -13.57 -10.52 8.02
C LYS A 89 -13.05 -9.19 7.46
N ILE A 90 -12.43 -8.34 8.29
CA ILE A 90 -11.92 -7.05 7.81
C ILE A 90 -10.77 -7.21 6.82
N LYS A 91 -9.87 -8.19 7.03
CA LYS A 91 -8.83 -8.55 6.04
C LYS A 91 -9.44 -8.96 4.71
N LYS A 92 -10.43 -9.86 4.73
CA LYS A 92 -11.11 -10.33 3.52
C LYS A 92 -11.77 -9.18 2.75
N ILE A 93 -12.46 -8.29 3.46
CA ILE A 93 -13.05 -7.09 2.86
C ILE A 93 -11.96 -6.18 2.30
N ARG A 94 -10.88 -5.91 3.05
CA ARG A 94 -9.79 -5.06 2.57
C ARG A 94 -9.10 -5.62 1.33
N ARG A 95 -8.94 -6.94 1.24
CA ARG A 95 -8.37 -7.63 0.07
C ARG A 95 -9.31 -7.71 -1.13
N SER A 96 -10.58 -7.37 -0.97
CA SER A 96 -11.52 -7.25 -2.09
C SER A 96 -11.41 -5.92 -2.83
N VAL A 97 -10.71 -4.93 -2.26
CA VAL A 97 -10.38 -3.68 -2.95
C VAL A 97 -9.57 -4.01 -4.20
N PRO A 98 -9.95 -3.51 -5.40
CA PRO A 98 -9.22 -3.81 -6.63
C PRO A 98 -7.74 -3.47 -6.50
N THR A 99 -6.90 -4.40 -6.94
CA THR A 99 -5.43 -4.31 -6.90
C THR A 99 -4.92 -3.10 -7.67
N ILE A 100 -3.77 -2.60 -7.25
CA ILE A 100 -3.08 -1.51 -7.96
C ILE A 100 -2.41 -2.09 -9.19
N THR A 101 -2.57 -1.41 -10.33
CA THR A 101 -1.86 -1.69 -11.58
C THR A 101 -1.01 -0.49 -11.96
N LYS A 102 -0.11 -0.65 -12.95
CA LYS A 102 0.82 0.41 -13.36
C LYS A 102 0.10 1.69 -13.81
N ASP A 103 -1.14 1.56 -14.27
CA ASP A 103 -1.99 2.64 -14.76
C ASP A 103 -2.97 3.16 -13.70
N THR A 104 -3.01 2.56 -12.51
CA THR A 104 -3.82 3.08 -11.40
C THR A 104 -3.32 4.47 -11.00
N MET A 105 -4.24 5.43 -11.01
CA MET A 105 -3.99 6.78 -10.52
C MET A 105 -4.03 6.80 -8.99
N MET A 106 -2.89 7.09 -8.39
CA MET A 106 -2.71 7.26 -6.95
C MET A 106 -2.78 8.73 -6.56
N GLN A 107 -3.13 9.00 -5.31
CA GLN A 107 -3.19 10.34 -4.73
C GLN A 107 -2.42 10.39 -3.41
N LYS A 108 -1.54 11.39 -3.30
CA LYS A 108 -0.93 11.82 -2.05
C LYS A 108 -1.44 13.19 -1.67
N VAL A 109 -2.01 13.32 -0.47
CA VAL A 109 -2.34 14.64 0.10
C VAL A 109 -1.17 15.14 0.94
N LEU A 110 -0.85 16.42 0.75
CA LEU A 110 0.26 17.14 1.38
C LEU A 110 -0.26 18.45 1.97
N PRO A 111 0.40 18.98 3.00
CA PRO A 111 0.02 20.27 3.55
C PRO A 111 0.48 21.41 2.62
N PRO A 112 -0.10 22.63 2.71
CA PRO A 112 0.25 23.76 1.85
C PRO A 112 1.74 24.14 1.83
N SER A 113 2.45 24.03 2.95
CA SER A 113 3.89 24.26 3.06
C SER A 113 4.70 23.42 2.08
N ALA A 114 4.16 22.29 1.60
CA ALA A 114 4.84 21.48 0.60
C ALA A 114 5.08 22.22 -0.73
N LYS A 115 4.35 23.31 -1.02
CA LYS A 115 4.65 24.18 -2.18
C LYS A 115 6.12 24.66 -2.15
N GLU A 116 6.70 24.88 -0.96
CA GLU A 116 8.06 25.40 -0.84
C GLU A 116 9.12 24.50 -1.48
N TRP A 117 8.90 23.19 -1.52
CA TRP A 117 9.83 22.22 -2.09
C TRP A 117 9.33 21.61 -3.41
N LEU A 118 8.01 21.54 -3.64
CA LEU A 118 7.45 20.98 -4.88
C LEU A 118 7.81 21.80 -6.13
N PHE A 119 7.98 23.11 -5.99
CA PHE A 119 8.32 24.03 -7.08
C PHE A 119 9.83 24.31 -7.22
N LYS A 120 10.67 23.55 -6.51
CA LYS A 120 12.13 23.67 -6.56
C LYS A 120 12.72 22.35 -7.00
N GLU A 121 13.82 22.42 -7.76
CA GLU A 121 14.61 21.22 -8.06
C GLU A 121 15.21 20.68 -6.75
N PRO A 122 15.10 19.37 -6.49
CA PRO A 122 15.74 18.75 -5.33
C PRO A 122 17.26 18.95 -5.32
N PRO A 123 17.88 19.06 -4.15
CA PRO A 123 19.34 19.03 -4.04
C PRO A 123 19.90 17.78 -4.75
N ASN A 124 21.04 17.93 -5.43
CA ASN A 124 21.70 16.89 -6.23
C ASN A 124 21.01 16.50 -7.54
N GLY A 125 19.92 17.19 -7.92
CA GLY A 125 19.23 16.94 -9.18
C GLY A 125 18.55 15.57 -9.23
N GLU A 126 18.03 15.08 -8.11
CA GLU A 126 17.18 13.89 -8.08
C GLU A 126 15.74 14.24 -8.48
N GLN A 127 14.95 13.22 -8.85
CA GLN A 127 13.51 13.38 -9.01
C GLN A 127 12.84 13.58 -7.64
N ILE A 128 11.68 14.24 -7.63
CA ILE A 128 10.84 14.30 -6.43
C ILE A 128 10.33 12.89 -6.14
N LYS A 129 10.48 12.44 -4.89
CA LYS A 129 10.00 11.12 -4.46
C LYS A 129 8.79 11.22 -3.56
N ILE A 130 7.71 10.50 -3.90
CA ILE A 130 6.46 10.46 -3.13
C ILE A 130 6.24 9.09 -2.51
N GLY A 131 5.84 9.06 -1.24
CA GLY A 131 5.54 7.82 -0.52
C GLY A 131 4.71 8.05 0.75
N GLY A 132 4.82 7.10 1.68
CA GLY A 132 3.97 7.00 2.85
C GLY A 132 2.55 6.54 2.49
N PHE A 133 1.58 6.96 3.30
CA PHE A 133 0.16 6.64 3.08
C PHE A 133 -0.41 7.39 1.87
N VAL A 134 -1.13 6.67 1.02
CA VAL A 134 -1.74 7.13 -0.22
C VAL A 134 -3.06 6.38 -0.48
N ALA A 135 -3.90 6.92 -1.36
CA ALA A 135 -5.16 6.29 -1.77
C ALA A 135 -5.28 6.31 -3.30
N LYS A 136 -6.17 5.50 -3.87
CA LYS A 136 -6.51 5.60 -5.29
C LYS A 136 -7.36 6.85 -5.52
N VAL A 137 -7.12 7.57 -6.62
CA VAL A 137 -7.93 8.75 -7.00
C VAL A 137 -9.41 8.39 -7.12
N SER A 138 -9.72 7.19 -7.63
CA SER A 138 -11.09 6.68 -7.75
C SER A 138 -11.81 6.60 -6.40
N ASP A 139 -11.10 6.16 -5.35
CA ASP A 139 -11.67 5.98 -4.01
C ASP A 139 -11.89 7.30 -3.28
N THR A 140 -11.13 8.34 -3.65
CA THR A 140 -11.22 9.69 -3.05
C THR A 140 -12.08 10.68 -3.84
N LYS A 141 -12.73 10.24 -4.94
CA LYS A 141 -13.45 11.14 -5.86
C LYS A 141 -14.55 11.99 -5.19
N THR A 142 -15.16 11.49 -4.11
CA THR A 142 -16.19 12.21 -3.35
C THR A 142 -15.63 13.23 -2.36
N LEU A 143 -14.32 13.18 -2.08
CA LEU A 143 -13.61 14.06 -1.15
C LEU A 143 -13.21 15.37 -1.83
N ASN A 144 -14.19 16.04 -2.43
CA ASN A 144 -13.98 17.08 -3.44
C ASN A 144 -13.85 18.51 -2.88
N ASN A 145 -13.58 18.66 -1.58
CA ASN A 145 -13.28 19.95 -0.94
C ASN A 145 -12.42 19.71 0.31
N TYR A 146 -11.93 20.81 0.91
CA TYR A 146 -11.00 20.75 2.03
C TYR A 146 -11.52 19.95 3.23
N ASP A 147 -12.73 20.25 3.70
CA ASP A 147 -13.28 19.60 4.90
C ASP A 147 -13.45 18.09 4.69
N LYS A 148 -13.89 17.69 3.49
CA LYS A 148 -14.06 16.29 3.13
C LYS A 148 -12.73 15.57 2.98
N ILE A 149 -11.71 16.17 2.37
CA ILE A 149 -10.41 15.50 2.20
C ILE A 149 -9.70 15.33 3.55
N VAL A 150 -9.80 16.32 4.44
CA VAL A 150 -9.25 16.23 5.81
C VAL A 150 -9.96 15.16 6.63
N GLU A 151 -11.29 15.11 6.62
CA GLU A 151 -12.03 14.10 7.39
C GLU A 151 -11.95 12.70 6.76
N GLY A 152 -12.10 12.59 5.44
CA GLY A 152 -12.11 11.32 4.72
C GLY A 152 -10.77 10.59 4.77
N LEU A 153 -9.65 11.34 4.74
CA LEU A 153 -8.30 10.78 4.86
C LEU A 153 -7.74 10.84 6.29
N ARG A 154 -8.50 11.40 7.24
CA ARG A 154 -8.09 11.56 8.64
C ARG A 154 -6.71 12.20 8.77
N LEU A 155 -6.60 13.41 8.22
CA LEU A 155 -5.34 14.18 8.21
C LEU A 155 -5.05 14.87 9.57
N ASP A 156 -5.91 14.64 10.56
CA ASP A 156 -5.87 15.13 11.94
C ASP A 156 -4.93 14.30 12.84
N TYR A 157 -3.75 13.93 12.36
CA TYR A 157 -2.75 13.19 13.14
C TYR A 157 -2.28 13.99 14.36
N GLU A 158 -2.54 13.45 15.56
CA GLU A 158 -2.05 14.00 16.83
C GLU A 158 -0.57 13.67 17.08
N GLY A 159 0.10 14.51 17.85
CA GLY A 159 1.47 14.24 18.30
C GLY A 159 2.56 14.39 17.23
N THR A 160 2.25 15.05 16.10
CA THR A 160 3.27 15.56 15.18
C THR A 160 4.13 16.62 15.88
N PRO A 161 5.43 16.79 15.53
CA PRO A 161 6.26 17.85 16.11
C PRO A 161 5.63 19.24 16.01
N GLU A 162 4.86 19.48 14.95
CA GLU A 162 4.15 20.74 14.68
C GLU A 162 2.67 20.71 15.13
N TRP A 163 2.31 20.10 16.27
CA TRP A 163 0.90 20.06 16.72
C TRP A 163 0.37 21.44 17.18
N PRO A 164 -0.86 21.87 16.77
CA PRO A 164 -1.76 21.22 15.81
C PRO A 164 -1.19 21.25 14.39
N ASN A 165 -1.27 20.10 13.71
CA ASN A 165 -0.65 19.96 12.40
C ASN A 165 -1.25 20.95 11.37
N GLU A 166 -0.55 21.17 10.26
CA GLU A 166 -0.91 22.21 9.29
C GLU A 166 -2.32 22.03 8.69
N TYR A 167 -2.83 20.80 8.58
CA TYR A 167 -4.20 20.55 8.10
C TYR A 167 -5.27 21.06 9.07
N LEU A 168 -4.94 21.21 10.36
CA LEU A 168 -5.87 21.74 11.36
C LEU A 168 -5.82 23.27 11.48
N THR A 169 -4.81 23.91 10.89
CA THR A 169 -4.59 25.36 10.94
C THR A 169 -4.69 26.04 9.57
N SER A 170 -4.77 25.26 8.49
CA SER A 170 -5.00 25.72 7.12
C SER A 170 -6.47 25.66 6.71
N SER A 171 -6.77 26.23 5.54
CA SER A 171 -8.05 26.12 4.82
C SER A 171 -7.88 25.51 3.41
N SER A 172 -6.70 24.97 3.14
CA SER A 172 -6.36 24.30 1.88
C SER A 172 -5.37 23.16 2.09
N ALA A 173 -5.37 22.21 1.16
CA ALA A 173 -4.40 21.13 1.06
C ALA A 173 -3.92 21.01 -0.39
N LEU A 174 -2.81 20.29 -0.58
CA LEU A 174 -2.32 19.91 -1.89
C LEU A 174 -2.62 18.43 -2.14
N ALA A 175 -2.91 18.07 -3.39
CA ALA A 175 -3.00 16.68 -3.81
C ALA A 175 -2.13 16.45 -5.04
N ILE A 176 -1.19 15.51 -4.94
CA ILE A 176 -0.42 15.02 -6.09
C ILE A 176 -1.13 13.78 -6.62
N ARG A 177 -1.48 13.80 -7.91
CA ARG A 177 -2.03 12.65 -8.64
C ARG A 177 -1.01 12.11 -9.62
N TYR A 178 -0.74 10.81 -9.54
CA TYR A 178 0.33 10.18 -10.31
C TYR A 178 0.01 8.71 -10.58
N LYS A 179 0.57 8.15 -11.66
CA LYS A 179 0.47 6.72 -11.94
C LYS A 179 1.35 5.92 -10.97
N ALA A 180 0.88 4.75 -10.55
CA ALA A 180 1.62 3.90 -9.62
C ALA A 180 2.99 3.47 -10.16
N THR A 181 3.11 3.18 -11.46
CA THR A 181 4.28 2.67 -12.24
C THR A 181 5.01 1.43 -11.70
N VAL A 182 5.15 1.27 -10.39
CA VAL A 182 5.67 0.10 -9.67
C VAL A 182 4.61 -0.39 -8.66
N PRO A 183 3.57 -1.12 -9.09
CA PRO A 183 2.45 -1.52 -8.23
C PRO A 183 2.82 -2.29 -6.97
N ASP A 184 3.88 -3.10 -7.03
CA ASP A 184 4.33 -3.93 -5.92
C ASP A 184 4.79 -3.12 -4.70
N ASN A 185 5.15 -1.84 -4.88
CA ASN A 185 5.56 -0.95 -3.79
C ASN A 185 4.38 -0.49 -2.92
N PHE A 186 3.15 -0.69 -3.37
CA PHE A 186 1.95 -0.26 -2.64
C PHE A 186 1.37 -1.43 -1.85
N LYS A 187 1.59 -1.40 -0.54
CA LYS A 187 1.12 -2.44 0.37
C LYS A 187 -0.10 -1.99 1.16
N ILE A 188 -0.92 -2.95 1.57
CA ILE A 188 -1.96 -2.71 2.56
C ILE A 188 -1.29 -2.45 3.92
N PRO A 189 -1.57 -1.34 4.62
CA PRO A 189 -0.96 -1.05 5.92
C PRO A 189 -1.68 -1.84 7.02
N PHE A 190 -1.42 -3.14 7.11
CA PHE A 190 -1.89 -3.97 8.22
C PHE A 190 -0.99 -3.79 9.44
N GLY A 191 -1.59 -3.64 10.62
CA GLY A 191 -0.85 -3.47 11.85
C GLY A 191 -1.73 -2.91 12.98
N GLY A 192 -1.27 -1.87 13.66
CA GLY A 192 -2.01 -1.26 14.76
C GLY A 192 -1.29 -0.07 15.39
N GLN A 193 -1.77 0.40 16.55
CA GLN A 193 -1.18 1.55 17.24
C GLN A 193 -0.07 1.20 18.22
N ASN A 194 0.14 -0.10 18.41
CA ASN A 194 1.17 -0.71 19.22
C ASN A 194 1.45 -2.13 18.70
N LYS A 195 2.51 -2.74 19.22
CA LYS A 195 2.94 -4.06 18.76
C LYS A 195 1.94 -5.19 19.02
N GLU A 196 1.14 -5.10 20.08
CA GLU A 196 0.13 -6.11 20.40
C GLU A 196 -0.99 -6.12 19.34
N GLU A 197 -1.50 -4.94 19.00
CA GLU A 197 -2.48 -4.77 17.93
C GLU A 197 -1.93 -5.24 16.59
N ALA A 198 -0.71 -4.86 16.25
CA ALA A 198 -0.06 -5.32 15.02
C ALA A 198 0.07 -6.85 15.00
N THR A 199 0.52 -7.47 16.09
CA THR A 199 0.64 -8.93 16.19
C THR A 199 -0.71 -9.62 15.98
N LYS A 200 -1.78 -9.08 16.57
CA LYS A 200 -3.13 -9.61 16.41
C LYS A 200 -3.64 -9.46 14.97
N MET A 201 -3.43 -8.30 14.35
CA MET A 201 -3.80 -8.08 12.96
C MET A 201 -3.05 -9.01 12.02
N LEU A 202 -1.78 -9.31 12.27
CA LEU A 202 -0.93 -10.10 11.38
C LEU A 202 -0.95 -11.60 11.65
N ASN A 203 -1.59 -12.04 12.74
CA ASN A 203 -1.54 -13.41 13.20
C ASN A 203 -1.91 -14.42 12.09
N GLY A 204 -0.98 -15.33 11.76
CA GLY A 204 -1.15 -16.37 10.74
C GLY A 204 -1.15 -15.89 9.29
N ASP A 205 -1.03 -14.59 9.03
CA ASP A 205 -1.04 -14.02 7.68
C ASP A 205 0.38 -13.96 7.11
N THR A 206 0.62 -14.72 6.04
CA THR A 206 1.94 -14.84 5.37
C THR A 206 1.96 -14.18 3.99
N SER A 207 0.88 -13.48 3.63
CA SER A 207 0.78 -12.82 2.34
C SER A 207 1.78 -11.66 2.21
N ILE A 208 2.16 -11.35 0.97
CA ILE A 208 3.11 -10.28 0.64
C ILE A 208 2.41 -8.99 0.17
N ASP A 209 1.08 -8.95 0.22
CA ASP A 209 0.25 -7.82 -0.20
C ASP A 209 0.15 -6.70 0.85
N PHE A 210 0.60 -6.97 2.08
CA PHE A 210 0.58 -6.02 3.19
C PHE A 210 2.00 -5.72 3.70
N MET A 211 2.08 -4.72 4.57
CA MET A 211 3.26 -4.41 5.36
C MET A 211 2.87 -4.20 6.82
N ASP A 212 3.68 -4.72 7.77
CA ASP A 212 3.55 -4.46 9.21
C ASP A 212 3.79 -2.97 9.50
N VAL A 213 2.76 -2.29 10.02
CA VAL A 213 2.80 -0.87 10.34
C VAL A 213 2.34 -0.62 11.77
N GLU A 214 3.21 0.00 12.56
CA GLU A 214 2.84 0.60 13.84
C GLU A 214 2.74 2.13 13.65
N GLN A 215 1.57 2.71 13.96
CA GLN A 215 1.34 4.15 13.83
C GLN A 215 0.27 4.62 14.81
N LYS A 216 0.42 5.83 15.37
CA LYS A 216 -0.53 6.42 16.32
C LYS A 216 -1.87 6.77 15.66
N GLU A 217 -2.84 7.14 16.50
CA GLU A 217 -4.11 7.73 16.05
C GLU A 217 -3.87 8.82 14.98
N PRO A 218 -4.72 8.91 13.94
CA PRO A 218 -5.94 8.15 13.66
C PRO A 218 -5.77 6.82 12.89
N PHE A 219 -4.60 6.19 12.91
CA PHE A 219 -4.38 4.91 12.20
C PHE A 219 -5.24 3.76 12.74
N THR A 220 -5.87 2.99 11.85
CA THR A 220 -6.75 1.87 12.20
C THR A 220 -6.03 0.52 12.23
N GLY A 221 -4.91 0.37 11.52
CA GLY A 221 -4.22 -0.91 11.36
C GLY A 221 -4.90 -1.90 10.41
N ASN A 222 -6.06 -1.58 9.82
CA ASN A 222 -6.82 -2.51 8.98
C ASN A 222 -6.85 -2.15 7.48
N GLY A 223 -6.08 -1.13 7.08
CA GLY A 223 -5.99 -0.69 5.68
C GLY A 223 -7.14 0.22 5.23
N PHE A 224 -8.00 0.69 6.13
CA PHE A 224 -8.99 1.74 5.88
C PHE A 224 -8.73 2.97 6.76
N THR A 225 -9.06 4.15 6.25
CA THR A 225 -9.02 5.37 7.06
C THR A 225 -10.05 5.32 8.18
N LYS A 226 -9.77 6.00 9.29
CA LYS A 226 -10.68 6.09 10.46
C LYS A 226 -11.80 7.13 10.25
N SER A 227 -12.15 7.46 9.00
CA SER A 227 -13.27 8.36 8.71
C SER A 227 -14.58 7.68 9.09
N LYS A 228 -15.49 8.42 9.72
CA LYS A 228 -16.83 7.89 10.06
C LYS A 228 -17.79 7.98 8.89
N ASN A 229 -17.56 8.93 7.99
CA ASN A 229 -18.45 9.24 6.87
C ASN A 229 -18.00 8.58 5.56
N TYR A 230 -16.71 8.28 5.43
CA TYR A 230 -16.13 7.73 4.21
C TYR A 230 -15.42 6.41 4.48
N VAL A 231 -15.58 5.47 3.54
CA VAL A 231 -14.79 4.24 3.52
C VAL A 231 -13.72 4.44 2.45
N ILE A 232 -12.50 4.73 2.90
CA ILE A 232 -11.35 4.94 2.00
C ILE A 232 -10.31 3.85 2.27
N PRO A 233 -10.07 2.96 1.31
CA PRO A 233 -8.90 2.08 1.35
C PRO A 233 -7.63 2.91 1.26
N GLU A 234 -6.71 2.67 2.19
CA GLU A 234 -5.38 3.27 2.15
C GLU A 234 -4.32 2.22 1.80
N PHE A 235 -3.26 2.69 1.16
CA PHE A 235 -2.05 1.94 0.85
C PHE A 235 -0.85 2.68 1.41
N ILE A 236 0.25 1.97 1.64
CA ILE A 236 1.51 2.53 2.06
C ILE A 236 2.62 2.15 1.08
N ASN A 237 3.42 3.14 0.68
CA ASN A 237 4.61 2.97 -0.14
C ASN A 237 5.83 3.55 0.62
N LYS A 238 6.67 2.68 1.20
CA LYS A 238 7.88 3.10 1.93
C LYS A 238 9.10 3.25 1.04
N ASP A 239 9.13 2.60 -0.12
CA ASP A 239 10.25 2.67 -1.06
C ASP A 239 10.34 4.05 -1.73
N LYS A 240 9.24 4.80 -1.73
CA LYS A 240 9.03 6.10 -2.39
C LYS A 240 9.20 5.97 -3.90
N LEU A 241 8.26 6.53 -4.64
CA LEU A 241 8.27 6.52 -6.09
C LEU A 241 8.83 7.85 -6.60
N ASP A 242 9.77 7.79 -7.54
CA ASP A 242 10.13 8.97 -8.33
C ASP A 242 8.88 9.43 -9.11
N LEU A 243 8.57 10.73 -9.04
CA LEU A 243 7.53 11.30 -9.87
C LEU A 243 8.00 11.31 -11.33
N HIS A 244 7.05 10.99 -12.21
CA HIS A 244 7.25 11.00 -13.65
C HIS A 244 6.51 12.18 -14.28
N GLU A 245 6.89 12.49 -15.52
CA GLU A 245 6.25 13.50 -16.34
C GLU A 245 4.72 13.39 -16.30
N SER A 246 4.04 14.54 -16.31
CA SER A 246 2.57 14.65 -16.26
C SER A 246 1.90 14.29 -14.93
N ALA A 247 2.64 14.04 -13.84
CA ALA A 247 2.02 14.04 -12.51
C ALA A 247 1.40 15.40 -12.21
N GLU A 248 0.20 15.40 -11.64
CA GLU A 248 -0.62 16.61 -11.49
C GLU A 248 -0.63 17.07 -10.04
N LEU A 249 -0.50 18.38 -9.81
CA LEU A 249 -0.64 19.00 -8.50
C LEU A 249 -1.91 19.84 -8.43
N TYR A 250 -2.80 19.48 -7.52
CA TYR A 250 -4.04 20.19 -7.23
C TYR A 250 -3.93 20.95 -5.91
N GLU A 251 -4.56 22.12 -5.86
CA GLU A 251 -4.95 22.77 -4.61
C GLU A 251 -6.40 22.45 -4.32
N ILE A 252 -6.69 22.02 -3.10
CA ILE A 252 -8.02 21.68 -2.61
C ILE A 252 -8.38 22.65 -1.51
N ASN A 253 -9.45 23.43 -1.68
CA ASN A 253 -9.97 24.35 -0.68
C ASN A 253 -11.49 24.15 -0.51
N LYS A 254 -12.16 25.03 0.23
CA LYS A 254 -13.62 24.95 0.45
C LYS A 254 -14.46 25.01 -0.83
N ASN A 255 -13.96 25.65 -1.90
CA ASN A 255 -14.66 25.81 -3.17
C ASN A 255 -14.43 24.61 -4.12
N GLY A 256 -13.52 23.71 -3.78
CA GLY A 256 -13.22 22.51 -4.55
C GLY A 256 -11.74 22.36 -4.88
N GLU A 257 -11.48 21.62 -5.95
CA GLU A 257 -10.14 21.30 -6.43
C GLU A 257 -9.78 22.14 -7.65
N LYS A 258 -8.53 22.58 -7.73
CA LYS A 258 -7.98 23.30 -8.88
C LYS A 258 -6.61 22.74 -9.24
N LEU A 259 -6.43 22.35 -10.51
CA LEU A 259 -5.10 22.01 -11.04
C LEU A 259 -4.22 23.26 -11.03
N ILE A 260 -3.10 23.22 -10.32
CA ILE A 260 -2.20 24.37 -10.15
C ILE A 260 -0.86 24.18 -10.85
N ALA A 261 -0.39 22.94 -11.02
CA ALA A 261 0.87 22.65 -11.67
C ALA A 261 0.93 21.22 -12.23
N VAL A 262 1.88 20.99 -13.13
CA VAL A 262 2.23 19.67 -13.68
C VAL A 262 3.72 19.41 -13.45
N TYR A 263 4.08 18.18 -13.11
CA TYR A 263 5.46 17.79 -12.88
C TYR A 263 6.23 17.71 -14.19
N SER A 264 7.37 18.40 -14.26
CA SER A 264 8.36 18.27 -15.33
C SER A 264 9.49 17.37 -14.85
N GLU A 265 9.73 16.27 -15.55
CA GLU A 265 10.82 15.33 -15.24
C GLU A 265 12.20 15.93 -15.60
N GLU A 266 12.25 16.77 -16.65
CA GLU A 266 13.44 17.55 -17.01
C GLU A 266 13.74 18.62 -15.95
N GLY A 267 12.74 19.39 -15.54
CA GLY A 267 12.88 20.43 -14.53
C GLY A 267 12.92 19.90 -13.09
N LYS A 268 12.61 18.60 -12.89
CA LYS A 268 12.52 17.87 -11.62
C LYS A 268 11.64 18.53 -10.57
N LYS A 269 10.66 19.31 -11.02
CA LYS A 269 9.79 20.13 -10.17
C LYS A 269 8.44 20.34 -10.83
N PHE A 270 7.48 20.78 -10.04
CA PHE A 270 6.19 21.22 -10.55
C PHE A 270 6.31 22.58 -11.24
N ILE A 271 5.71 22.68 -12.43
CA ILE A 271 5.63 23.90 -13.24
C ILE A 271 4.18 24.41 -13.17
N SER A 272 4.00 25.66 -12.73
CA SER A 272 2.68 26.28 -12.61
C SER A 272 1.95 26.31 -13.95
N VAL A 273 0.68 25.91 -13.95
CA VAL A 273 -0.23 26.09 -15.09
C VAL A 273 -1.17 27.29 -14.91
N ILE A 274 -1.12 27.93 -13.75
CA ILE A 274 -1.84 29.16 -13.46
C ILE A 274 -0.94 30.32 -13.90
N LYS A 275 -1.51 31.23 -14.68
CA LYS A 275 -0.91 32.49 -15.13
C LYS A 275 -0.93 33.55 -14.04
#